data_AF-A0A2E5K1K1-F1
#
_entry.id   AF-A0A2E5K1K1-F1
#
_cell.length_a   1.000
_cell.length_b   1.000
_cell.length_c   1.000
_cell.angle_alpha   90.00
_cell.angle_beta   90.00
_cell.angle_gamma   90.00
#
_symmetry.space_group_name_H-M   'P 1'
#
loop_
_entity.id
_entity.type
_entity.pdbx_description
1 polymer ?
#
loop_
_entity_poly.entity_id
_entity_poly.type
_entity_poly.pdbx_seq_one_letter_code
_entity_poly.pdbx_strand_id
1 'polypeptide(L)'
;MHKPALILFSLLSLLDVNALGVKLEQSDYFETRTGGFVPNTENKTIVYAITLLVNTPPPVGSVLEFRFQNPLRKNKPLLKDIYLEAEQEEIRVISDPVWGLRNGNSYQIEAILYESEAKKNRLSVHKQTLLFRVLEKYFNQYIKPWYQGKKG
;
A
#
# COMPACT_ATOMS: atom_id res chain seq x y z
N MET A 1 10.19 -36.04 -7.87
CA MET A 1 9.20 -34.94 -7.81
C MET A 1 9.32 -34.29 -6.44
N HIS A 2 10.09 -33.21 -6.33
CA HIS A 2 10.25 -32.47 -5.07
C HIS A 2 9.14 -31.43 -4.95
N LYS A 3 8.30 -31.56 -3.92
CA LYS A 3 7.37 -30.51 -3.50
C LYS A 3 8.21 -29.36 -2.93
N PRO A 4 8.14 -28.13 -3.46
CA PRO A 4 8.74 -27.00 -2.77
C PRO A 4 7.98 -26.79 -1.46
N ALA A 5 8.72 -26.85 -0.35
CA ALA A 5 8.23 -26.46 0.95
C ALA A 5 7.87 -24.97 0.89
N LEU A 6 6.58 -24.66 1.03
CA LEU A 6 6.12 -23.32 1.35
C LEU A 6 6.72 -22.99 2.73
N ILE A 7 7.83 -22.26 2.75
CA ILE A 7 8.36 -21.66 3.99
C ILE A 7 7.37 -20.56 4.35
N LEU A 8 6.39 -20.94 5.17
CA LEU A 8 5.48 -20.03 5.85
C LEU A 8 6.36 -19.08 6.68
N PHE A 9 6.37 -17.81 6.27
CA PHE A 9 7.18 -16.73 6.85
C PHE A 9 6.63 -16.34 8.23
N SER A 10 6.67 -17.26 9.18
CA SER A 10 6.44 -16.99 10.60
C SER A 10 7.73 -16.48 11.22
N LEU A 11 8.04 -15.18 11.07
CA LEU A 11 8.81 -14.34 12.00
C LEU A 11 9.13 -12.98 11.34
N LEU A 12 8.10 -12.14 11.18
CA LEU A 12 8.29 -10.68 11.18
C LEU A 12 7.52 -10.12 12.38
N SER A 13 7.82 -10.67 13.55
CA SER A 13 7.59 -10.00 14.80
C SER A 13 8.48 -8.76 14.82
N LEU A 14 7.85 -7.59 14.71
CA LEU A 14 8.28 -6.38 15.41
C LEU A 14 9.72 -5.96 15.09
N LEU A 15 10.03 -5.70 13.82
CA LEU A 15 10.63 -4.40 13.61
C LEU A 15 9.51 -3.43 13.92
N ASP A 16 9.61 -2.75 15.07
CA ASP A 16 9.10 -1.39 15.22
C ASP A 16 9.76 -0.53 14.12
N VAL A 17 9.40 -0.80 12.86
CA VAL A 17 9.19 0.24 11.87
C VAL A 17 7.89 0.92 12.31
N ASN A 18 7.91 1.50 13.52
CA ASN A 18 7.17 2.73 13.73
C ASN A 18 7.66 3.61 12.60
N ALA A 19 6.81 3.67 11.59
CA ALA A 19 6.96 4.51 10.44
C ALA A 19 7.09 5.92 11.00
N LEU A 20 8.34 6.35 11.21
CA LEU A 20 8.69 7.64 11.79
C LEU A 20 8.02 8.72 10.93
N GLY A 21 6.86 9.19 11.38
CA GLY A 21 6.11 10.28 10.76
C GLY A 21 4.92 9.91 9.86
N VAL A 22 4.34 8.71 9.93
CA VAL A 22 3.02 8.50 9.29
C VAL A 22 1.97 9.20 10.15
N LYS A 23 1.53 10.37 9.72
CA LYS A 23 0.32 11.00 10.26
C LYS A 23 -0.84 10.08 9.87
N LEU A 24 -1.43 9.39 10.85
CA LEU A 24 -2.62 8.59 10.63
C LEU A 24 -3.75 9.54 10.22
N GLU A 25 -4.31 9.31 9.03
CA GLU A 25 -5.50 10.01 8.58
C GLU A 25 -6.74 9.17 8.90
N GLN A 26 -7.87 9.86 9.05
CA GLN A 26 -9.18 9.27 9.32
C GLN A 26 -10.19 9.91 8.37
N SER A 27 -11.12 9.10 7.89
CA SER A 27 -12.32 9.51 7.17
C SER A 27 -13.55 8.93 7.88
N ASP A 28 -14.75 9.29 7.43
CA ASP A 28 -16.00 8.81 8.02
C ASP A 28 -16.12 7.28 8.01
N TYR A 29 -15.46 6.62 7.05
CA TYR A 29 -15.53 5.17 6.86
C TYR A 29 -14.28 4.44 7.34
N PHE A 30 -13.10 5.06 7.26
CA PHE A 30 -11.84 4.35 7.43
C PHE A 30 -10.85 5.07 8.34
N GLU A 31 -10.05 4.27 9.05
CA GLU A 31 -8.87 4.71 9.78
C GLU A 31 -7.66 3.90 9.31
N THR A 32 -6.53 4.58 9.07
CA THR A 32 -5.28 3.85 8.76
C THR A 32 -4.71 3.23 10.03
N ARG A 33 -4.61 1.90 10.04
CA ARG A 33 -3.93 1.15 11.12
C ARG A 33 -2.43 1.03 10.85
N THR A 34 -2.08 0.67 9.62
CA THR A 34 -0.69 0.56 9.17
C THR A 34 -0.57 1.00 7.72
N GLY A 35 0.60 1.52 7.34
CA GLY A 35 0.89 1.91 5.97
C GLY A 35 2.39 2.00 5.75
N GLY A 36 2.89 1.51 4.61
CA GLY A 36 4.31 1.53 4.34
C GLY A 36 4.70 0.91 3.00
N PHE A 37 6.01 0.66 2.87
CA PHE A 37 6.63 0.03 1.71
C PHE A 37 7.17 -1.32 2.11
N VAL A 38 6.82 -2.36 1.36
CA VAL A 38 7.25 -3.73 1.62
C VAL A 38 8.18 -4.19 0.50
N PRO A 39 9.42 -4.62 0.81
CA PRO A 39 10.26 -5.27 -0.18
C PRO A 39 9.74 -6.68 -0.47
N ASN A 40 9.56 -7.01 -1.74
CA ASN A 40 9.33 -8.37 -2.20
C ASN A 40 10.67 -8.94 -2.66
N THR A 41 11.25 -9.84 -1.86
CA THR A 41 12.58 -10.42 -2.12
C THR A 41 12.58 -11.46 -3.25
N GLU A 42 11.46 -12.14 -3.49
CA GLU A 42 11.34 -13.13 -4.56
C GLU A 42 11.41 -12.46 -5.93
N ASN A 43 10.62 -11.40 -6.09
CA ASN A 43 10.51 -10.67 -7.36
C ASN A 43 11.42 -9.44 -7.43
N LYS A 44 12.21 -9.19 -6.37
CA LYS A 44 13.15 -8.07 -6.30
C LYS A 44 12.48 -6.71 -6.52
N THR A 45 11.27 -6.54 -5.97
CA THR A 45 10.46 -5.34 -6.13
C THR A 45 10.13 -4.68 -4.79
N ILE A 46 9.54 -3.48 -4.84
CA ILE A 46 8.93 -2.84 -3.67
C ILE A 46 7.46 -2.64 -4.00
N VAL A 47 6.58 -2.78 -3.01
CA VAL A 47 5.14 -2.52 -3.12
C VAL A 47 4.70 -1.58 -2.01
N TYR A 48 3.60 -0.86 -2.23
CA TYR A 48 2.86 -0.24 -1.13
C TYR A 48 2.07 -1.31 -0.39
N ALA A 49 1.96 -1.19 0.93
CA ALA A 49 1.05 -1.97 1.75
C ALA A 49 0.31 -1.04 2.72
N ILE A 50 -1.00 -1.22 2.85
CA ILE A 50 -1.85 -0.45 3.77
C ILE A 50 -2.89 -1.35 4.41
N THR A 51 -3.13 -1.14 5.70
CA THR A 51 -4.23 -1.75 6.45
C THR A 51 -5.15 -0.63 6.95
N LEU A 52 -6.42 -0.72 6.58
CA LEU A 52 -7.48 0.18 7.05
C LEU A 52 -8.41 -0.58 8.00
N LEU A 53 -8.84 0.09 9.07
CA LEU A 53 -9.98 -0.32 9.89
C LEU A 53 -11.25 0.31 9.33
N VAL A 54 -12.36 -0.43 9.35
CA VAL A 54 -13.67 0.04 8.93
C VAL A 54 -14.42 0.55 10.17
N ASN A 55 -14.54 1.87 10.27
CA ASN A 55 -15.22 2.54 11.39
C ASN A 55 -16.74 2.58 11.19
N THR A 56 -17.15 2.82 9.95
CA THR A 56 -18.56 2.84 9.53
C THR A 56 -18.74 1.81 8.41
N PRO A 57 -19.59 0.80 8.59
CA PRO A 57 -19.86 -0.17 7.54
C PRO A 57 -20.38 0.52 6.26
N PRO A 58 -19.77 0.28 5.10
CA PRO A 58 -20.24 0.85 3.84
C PRO A 58 -21.53 0.18 3.35
N PRO A 59 -22.33 0.85 2.50
CA PRO A 59 -23.49 0.22 1.87
C PRO A 59 -23.11 -1.06 1.13
N VAL A 60 -23.98 -2.07 1.17
CA VAL A 60 -23.78 -3.34 0.45
C VAL A 60 -23.60 -3.06 -1.05
N GLY A 61 -22.58 -3.68 -1.66
CA GLY A 61 -22.24 -3.49 -3.07
C GLY A 61 -21.31 -2.30 -3.35
N SER A 62 -20.87 -1.59 -2.31
CA SER A 62 -19.84 -0.55 -2.44
C SER A 62 -18.51 -1.14 -2.91
N VAL A 63 -17.75 -0.33 -3.64
CA VAL A 63 -16.38 -0.67 -4.09
C VAL A 63 -15.40 0.34 -3.54
N LEU A 64 -14.25 -0.15 -3.07
CA LEU A 64 -13.14 0.67 -2.61
C LEU A 64 -12.01 0.64 -3.64
N GLU A 65 -11.77 1.76 -4.30
CA GLU A 65 -10.65 1.92 -5.24
C GLU A 65 -9.45 2.51 -4.52
N PHE A 66 -8.34 1.78 -4.48
CA PHE A 66 -7.05 2.30 -4.05
C PHE A 66 -6.29 2.91 -5.22
N ARG A 67 -5.79 4.12 -5.02
CA ARG A 67 -4.89 4.83 -5.94
C ARG A 67 -3.56 5.04 -5.25
N PHE A 68 -2.56 4.29 -5.68
CA PHE A 68 -1.19 4.45 -5.21
C PHE A 68 -0.43 5.38 -6.15
N GLN A 69 0.24 6.39 -5.61
CA GLN A 69 1.06 7.29 -6.42
C GLN A 69 2.13 6.51 -7.19
N ASN A 70 2.19 6.72 -8.51
CA ASN A 70 3.23 6.14 -9.36
C ASN A 70 4.38 7.15 -9.54
N PRO A 71 5.57 6.90 -8.97
CA PRO A 71 6.70 7.84 -9.04
C PRO A 71 7.21 8.08 -10.46
N LEU A 72 7.09 7.09 -11.35
CA LEU A 72 7.52 7.22 -12.75
C LEU A 72 6.51 7.94 -13.64
N ARG A 73 5.23 7.93 -13.26
CA ARG A 73 4.13 8.50 -14.05
C ARG A 73 3.12 9.18 -13.14
N LYS A 74 3.41 10.42 -12.72
CA LYS A 74 2.60 11.18 -11.75
C LYS A 74 1.09 11.23 -12.08
N ASN A 75 0.73 11.25 -13.35
CA ASN A 75 -0.68 11.34 -13.80
C ASN A 75 -1.33 9.97 -14.03
N LYS A 76 -0.66 8.86 -13.69
CA LYS A 76 -1.15 7.48 -13.87
C LYS A 76 -0.90 6.66 -12.60
N PRO A 77 -1.75 6.81 -11.56
CA PRO A 77 -1.62 6.04 -10.33
C PRO A 77 -1.75 4.54 -10.61
N LEU A 78 -1.19 3.72 -9.71
CA LEU A 78 -1.46 2.29 -9.70
C LEU A 78 -2.83 2.09 -9.03
N LEU A 79 -3.73 1.37 -9.68
CA LEU A 79 -5.11 1.20 -9.23
C LEU A 79 -5.33 -0.21 -8.69
N LYS A 80 -6.15 -0.33 -7.64
CA LYS A 80 -6.62 -1.62 -7.15
C LYS A 80 -8.02 -1.51 -6.56
N ASP A 81 -8.93 -2.30 -7.08
CA ASP A 81 -10.30 -2.35 -6.58
C ASP A 81 -10.44 -3.48 -5.56
N ILE A 82 -11.16 -3.19 -4.47
CA ILE A 82 -11.54 -4.13 -3.43
C ILE A 82 -13.06 -4.07 -3.30
N TYR A 83 -13.70 -5.23 -3.43
CA TYR A 83 -15.12 -5.40 -3.14
C TYR A 83 -15.24 -5.74 -1.66
N LEU A 84 -16.04 -4.95 -0.94
CA LEU A 84 -16.16 -5.07 0.50
C LEU A 84 -17.21 -6.12 0.84
N GLU A 85 -16.85 -7.02 1.75
CA GLU A 85 -17.79 -8.00 2.30
C GLU A 85 -18.63 -7.37 3.40
N ALA A 86 -19.83 -7.90 3.64
CA ALA A 86 -20.61 -7.51 4.80
C ALA A 86 -19.81 -7.81 6.07
N GLU A 87 -19.85 -6.89 7.05
CA GLU A 87 -19.16 -7.03 8.34
C GLU A 87 -17.62 -7.05 8.27
N GLN A 88 -17.01 -6.67 7.15
CA GLN A 88 -15.56 -6.55 7.05
C GLN A 88 -15.02 -5.44 7.96
N GLU A 89 -14.28 -5.81 9.01
CA GLU A 89 -13.70 -4.86 9.98
C GLU A 89 -12.34 -4.32 9.54
N GLU A 90 -11.60 -5.07 8.71
CA GLU A 90 -10.24 -4.74 8.32
C GLU A 90 -10.01 -4.99 6.82
N ILE A 91 -9.34 -4.04 6.16
CA ILE A 91 -9.02 -4.10 4.74
C ILE A 91 -7.51 -4.05 4.59
N ARG A 92 -6.91 -5.08 4.00
CA ARG A 92 -5.47 -5.17 3.71
C ARG A 92 -5.24 -5.12 2.22
N VAL A 93 -4.45 -4.15 1.76
CA VAL A 93 -4.15 -4.00 0.33
C VAL A 93 -2.66 -3.88 0.08
N ILE A 94 -2.22 -4.59 -0.95
CA ILE A 94 -0.87 -4.51 -1.50
C ILE A 94 -0.99 -4.05 -2.95
N SER A 95 -0.21 -3.03 -3.33
CA SER A 95 -0.17 -2.53 -4.70
C SER A 95 0.58 -3.47 -5.64
N ASP A 96 0.49 -3.18 -6.94
CA ASP A 96 1.48 -3.67 -7.89
C ASP A 96 2.90 -3.16 -7.55
N PRO A 97 3.96 -3.81 -8.08
CA PRO A 97 5.32 -3.32 -7.96
C PRO A 97 5.47 -1.83 -8.32
N VAL A 98 6.08 -1.07 -7.42
CA VAL A 98 6.35 0.36 -7.59
C VAL A 98 7.83 0.59 -7.91
N TRP A 99 8.06 1.44 -8.90
CA TRP A 99 9.39 1.81 -9.37
C TRP A 99 9.62 3.32 -9.26
N GLY A 100 10.89 3.72 -9.23
CA GLY A 100 11.26 5.14 -9.17
C GLY A 100 11.07 5.81 -7.81
N LEU A 101 10.95 5.04 -6.73
CA LEU A 101 10.94 5.56 -5.36
C LEU A 101 12.29 6.21 -5.04
N ARG A 102 12.26 7.40 -4.45
CA ARG A 102 13.44 8.18 -4.04
C ARG A 102 13.47 8.25 -2.52
N ASN A 103 14.61 7.88 -1.94
CA ASN A 103 14.79 7.90 -0.49
C ASN A 103 14.56 9.32 0.06
N GLY A 104 13.76 9.44 1.11
CA GLY A 104 13.37 10.71 1.72
C GLY A 104 12.17 11.41 1.09
N ASN A 105 11.58 10.86 0.02
CA ASN A 105 10.38 11.42 -0.59
C ASN A 105 9.10 10.84 0.03
N SER A 106 8.05 11.65 0.04
CA SER A 106 6.69 11.23 0.42
C SER A 106 5.87 10.83 -0.79
N TYR A 107 5.00 9.86 -0.59
CA TYR A 107 4.11 9.30 -1.60
C TYR A 107 2.70 9.16 -1.04
N GLN A 108 1.69 9.40 -1.87
CA GLN A 108 0.29 9.36 -1.45
C GLN A 108 -0.39 8.05 -1.87
N ILE A 109 -1.25 7.56 -0.97
CA ILE A 109 -2.28 6.55 -1.22
C ILE A 109 -3.63 7.25 -1.05
N GLU A 110 -4.55 7.03 -1.97
CA GLU A 110 -5.96 7.41 -1.78
C GLU A 110 -6.81 6.13 -1.79
N ALA A 111 -7.74 5.98 -0.84
CA ALA A 111 -8.77 4.96 -0.87
C ALA A 111 -10.11 5.66 -1.08
N ILE A 112 -10.74 5.43 -2.23
CA ILE A 112 -11.97 6.11 -2.65
C ILE A 112 -13.11 5.12 -2.60
N LEU A 113 -14.07 5.39 -1.72
CA LEU A 113 -15.28 4.58 -1.59
C LEU A 113 -16.32 5.06 -2.58
N TYR A 114 -16.83 4.15 -3.38
CA TYR A 114 -17.95 4.38 -4.27
C TYR A 114 -19.14 3.53 -3.86
N GLU A 115 -20.33 4.07 -4.06
CA GLU A 115 -21.60 3.40 -3.75
C GLU A 115 -21.80 2.09 -4.54
N SER A 116 -21.17 1.98 -5.72
CA SER A 116 -21.27 0.80 -6.58
C SER A 116 -20.07 0.67 -7.51
N GLU A 117 -19.91 -0.51 -8.11
CA GLU A 117 -18.87 -0.84 -9.10
C GLU A 117 -18.85 0.11 -10.32
N ALA A 118 -19.97 0.75 -10.64
CA ALA A 118 -20.02 1.74 -11.72
C ALA A 118 -19.21 3.02 -11.39
N LYS A 119 -18.76 3.20 -10.15
CA LYS A 119 -17.93 4.32 -9.66
C LYS A 119 -18.50 5.72 -9.99
N LYS A 120 -19.82 5.82 -10.11
CA LYS A 120 -20.52 7.08 -10.44
C LYS A 120 -20.66 8.00 -9.23
N ASN A 121 -20.98 7.41 -8.08
CA ASN A 121 -21.25 8.14 -6.84
C ASN A 121 -20.15 7.85 -5.82
N ARG A 122 -19.34 8.87 -5.54
CA ARG A 122 -18.27 8.79 -4.55
C ARG A 122 -18.84 9.12 -3.16
N LEU A 123 -18.69 8.20 -2.23
CA LEU A 123 -19.14 8.33 -0.85
C LEU A 123 -18.09 8.98 0.04
N SER A 124 -16.83 8.55 -0.06
CA SER A 124 -15.74 9.05 0.78
C SER A 124 -14.38 8.99 0.07
N VAL A 125 -13.43 9.78 0.56
CA VAL A 125 -12.02 9.74 0.17
C VAL A 125 -11.17 9.73 1.42
N HIS A 126 -10.41 8.65 1.58
CA HIS A 126 -9.36 8.53 2.58
C HIS A 126 -8.01 8.78 1.92
N LYS A 127 -7.17 9.64 2.48
CA LYS A 127 -5.82 9.89 1.96
C LYS A 127 -4.80 9.44 3.00
N GLN A 128 -3.64 9.00 2.55
CA GLN A 128 -2.53 8.68 3.44
C GLN A 128 -1.23 9.06 2.75
N THR A 129 -0.42 9.86 3.43
CA THR A 129 0.93 10.18 2.99
C THR A 129 1.94 9.27 3.68
N LEU A 130 2.81 8.63 2.92
CA LEU A 130 3.85 7.71 3.38
C LEU A 130 5.23 8.25 3.03
N LEU A 131 6.13 8.32 4.01
CA LEU A 131 7.53 8.66 3.78
C LEU A 131 8.31 7.40 3.36
N PHE A 132 8.90 7.39 2.16
CA PHE A 132 9.82 6.33 1.77
C PHE A 132 11.20 6.61 2.35
N ARG A 133 11.57 5.93 3.43
CA ARG A 133 12.90 6.03 4.03
C ARG A 133 13.50 4.66 4.24
N VAL A 134 14.67 4.43 3.65
CA VAL A 134 15.45 3.21 3.82
C VAL A 134 16.83 3.62 4.34
N LEU A 135 17.29 2.95 5.40
CA LEU A 135 18.65 3.15 5.88
C LEU A 135 19.63 2.72 4.79
N GLU A 136 20.70 3.49 4.60
CA GLU A 136 21.66 3.29 3.51
C GLU A 136 22.20 1.85 3.44
N LYS A 137 22.46 1.22 4.60
CA LYS A 137 22.88 -0.18 4.67
C LYS A 137 21.89 -1.14 4.00
N TYR A 138 20.58 -0.94 4.25
CA TYR A 138 19.53 -1.77 3.67
C TYR A 138 19.29 -1.43 2.20
N PHE A 139 19.40 -0.15 1.85
CA PHE A 139 19.31 0.26 0.46
C PHE A 139 20.41 -0.41 -0.37
N ASN A 140 21.66 -0.34 0.06
CA ASN A 140 22.78 -0.93 -0.68
C ASN A 140 22.71 -2.45 -0.78
N GLN A 141 22.29 -3.14 0.31
CA GLN A 141 22.27 -4.59 0.35
C GLN A 141 21.08 -5.19 -0.39
N TYR A 142 19.89 -4.59 -0.25
CA TYR A 142 18.65 -5.20 -0.72
C TYR A 142 18.08 -4.46 -1.93
N ILE A 143 18.12 -3.13 -1.98
CA ILE A 143 17.37 -2.38 -3.00
C ILE A 143 18.24 -2.01 -4.21
N LYS A 144 19.46 -1.55 -3.98
CA LYS A 144 20.39 -1.05 -5.00
C LYS A 144 20.71 -2.06 -6.10
N PRO A 145 20.88 -3.38 -5.83
CA PRO A 145 21.14 -4.35 -6.91
C PRO A 145 19.99 -4.46 -7.92
N TRP A 146 18.79 -4.02 -7.55
CA TRP A 146 17.57 -4.11 -8.35
C TRP A 146 17.07 -2.75 -8.80
N TYR A 147 17.52 -1.68 -8.13
CA TYR A 147 17.22 -0.30 -8.47
C TYR A 147 17.95 0.09 -9.76
N GLN A 148 17.36 -0.29 -10.89
CA GLN A 148 17.68 0.28 -12.19
C GLN A 148 17.12 1.70 -12.21
N GLY A 149 17.79 2.63 -11.53
CA GLY A 149 17.63 4.03 -11.83
C GLY A 149 17.94 4.18 -13.31
N LYS A 150 16.91 4.28 -14.16
CA LYS A 150 17.11 4.85 -15.49
C LYS A 150 17.73 6.21 -15.21
N LYS A 151 19.04 6.32 -15.50
CA LYS A 151 19.66 7.63 -15.69
C LYS A 151 18.79 8.28 -16.77
N GLY A 152 17.93 9.20 -16.34
CA GLY A 152 17.26 10.11 -17.24
C GLY A 152 18.29 11.03 -17.86
#